data_AF-A0A7V0R027-F1
#
_entry.id   AF-A0A7V0R027-F1
#
_cell.length_a   1.000
_cell.length_b   1.000
_cell.length_c   1.000
_cell.angle_alpha   90.00
_cell.angle_beta   90.00
_cell.angle_gamma   90.00
#
_symmetry.space_group_name_H-M   'P 1'
#
loop_
_entity.id
_entity.type
_entity.pdbx_description
1 polymer ?
#
loop_
_entity_poly.entity_id
_entity_poly.type
_entity_poly.pdbx_seq_one_letter_code
_entity_poly.pdbx_strand_id
1 'polypeptide(L)' 'KVIVQAAKRDEAIRHMLLALDEFMIEGIKTTIPFHKKVLRDKRFLEGDFDTHFCDSMNSRDYIRPG' A
#
# COMPACT_ATOMS: atom_id res chain seq x y z
N LYS A 1 -14.55 1.22 1.29
CA LYS A 1 -13.45 1.46 2.26
C LYS A 1 -13.17 0.15 2.98
N VAL A 2 -11.92 -0.31 3.02
CA VAL A 2 -11.50 -1.50 3.80
C VAL A 2 -10.69 -1.01 4.99
N ILE A 3 -10.98 -1.53 6.17
CA ILE A 3 -10.33 -1.14 7.43
C ILE A 3 -9.93 -2.44 8.15
N VAL A 4 -8.70 -2.51 8.64
CA VAL A 4 -8.21 -3.61 9.46
C VAL A 4 -7.61 -3.06 10.75
N GLN A 5 -7.65 -3.87 11.80
CA GLN A 5 -7.05 -3.55 13.09
C GLN A 5 -6.32 -4.78 13.62
N ALA A 6 -5.18 -4.55 14.26
CA ALA A 6 -4.40 -5.58 14.97
C ALA A 6 -3.61 -4.92 16.11
N ALA A 7 -3.04 -5.73 16.99
CA ALA A 7 -2.23 -5.24 18.11
C ALA A 7 -0.89 -4.66 17.63
N LYS A 8 -0.33 -5.21 16.54
CA LYS A 8 0.93 -4.75 15.96
C LYS A 8 0.75 -4.29 14.51
N ARG A 9 1.61 -3.36 14.09
CA ARG A 9 1.58 -2.77 12.75
C ARG A 9 1.83 -3.80 11.65
N ASP A 10 2.77 -4.70 11.84
CA ASP A 10 3.08 -5.78 10.90
C ASP A 10 1.91 -6.77 10.74
N GLU A 11 1.21 -7.08 11.83
CA GLU A 11 -0.03 -7.89 11.81
C GLU A 11 -1.12 -7.18 11.03
N ALA A 12 -1.34 -5.89 11.28
CA ALA A 12 -2.34 -5.09 10.55
C ALA A 12 -2.04 -5.05 9.05
N ILE A 13 -0.77 -4.89 8.67
CA ILE A 13 -0.34 -4.92 7.26
C ILE A 13 -0.59 -6.29 6.63
N ARG A 14 -0.26 -7.39 7.32
CA ARG A 14 -0.55 -8.76 6.86
C ARG A 14 -2.05 -8.99 6.69
N HIS A 15 -2.87 -8.57 7.65
CA HIS A 15 -4.33 -8.69 7.56
C HIS A 15 -4.89 -7.86 6.40
N MET A 16 -4.36 -6.65 6.15
CA MET A 16 -4.78 -5.85 4.99
C MET A 16 -4.43 -6.54 3.67
N LEU A 17 -3.24 -7.13 3.56
CA LEU A 17 -2.84 -7.86 2.34
C LEU A 17 -3.79 -9.04 2.06
N LEU A 18 -4.13 -9.83 3.08
CA LEU A 18 -5.10 -10.93 2.96
C LEU A 18 -6.48 -10.40 2.55
N ALA A 19 -6.98 -9.37 3.22
CA ALA A 19 -8.27 -8.76 2.90
C ALA A 19 -8.32 -8.24 1.44
N LEU A 20 -7.20 -7.74 0.92
CA LEU A 20 -7.06 -7.29 -0.47
C LEU A 20 -6.86 -8.46 -1.46
N ASP A 21 -6.34 -9.61 -1.02
CA ASP A 21 -6.23 -10.84 -1.83
C ASP A 21 -7.60 -11.53 -1.99
N GLU A 22 -8.44 -11.49 -0.95
CA GLU A 22 -9.81 -12.01 -0.98
C GLU A 22 -10.81 -11.08 -1.69
N PHE A 23 -10.40 -9.83 -1.95
CA PHE A 23 -11.27 -8.83 -2.56
C PHE A 23 -11.47 -9.10 -4.07
N MET A 24 -12.48 -9.90 -4.40
CA MET A 24 -12.88 -10.21 -5.77
C MET A 24 -13.72 -9.05 -6.36
N ILE A 25 -13.19 -8.39 -7.39
CA ILE A 25 -13.93 -7.40 -8.21
C ILE A 25 -13.79 -7.83 -9.67
N GLU A 26 -14.91 -8.00 -10.34
CA GLU A 26 -14.96 -8.31 -11.77
C GLU A 26 -15.31 -7.07 -12.61
N GLY A 27 -14.78 -7.00 -13.82
CA GLY A 27 -15.22 -6.04 -14.85
C GLY A 27 -14.66 -4.62 -14.75
N ILE A 28 -13.91 -4.25 -13.71
CA ILE A 28 -13.28 -2.91 -13.59
C ILE A 28 -11.84 -2.97 -13.07
N LYS A 29 -11.01 -2.01 -13.50
CA LYS A 29 -9.70 -1.77 -12.90
C LYS A 29 -9.86 -1.15 -11.52
N THR A 30 -9.03 -1.56 -10.58
CA THR A 30 -9.12 -1.14 -9.17
C THR A 30 -7.78 -0.64 -8.67
N THR A 31 -7.78 0.05 -7.53
CA THR A 31 -6.55 0.50 -6.85
C THR A 31 -5.91 -0.59 -5.98
N ILE A 32 -6.48 -1.80 -5.96
CA ILE A 32 -5.98 -2.93 -5.15
C ILE A 32 -4.50 -3.25 -5.45
N PRO A 33 -4.06 -3.34 -6.73
CA PRO A 33 -2.66 -3.61 -7.03
C PRO A 33 -1.71 -2.55 -6.46
N PHE A 34 -2.12 -1.27 -6.53
CA PHE A 34 -1.34 -0.17 -5.96
C PHE A 34 -1.24 -0.27 -4.44
N HIS A 35 -2.35 -0.52 -3.74
CA HIS A 35 -2.31 -0.68 -2.28
C HIS A 35 -1.45 -1.88 -1.84
N LYS A 36 -1.52 -3.01 -2.57
CA LYS A 36 -0.63 -4.16 -2.31
C LYS A 36 0.85 -3.80 -2.53
N LYS A 37 1.16 -2.99 -3.54
CA LYS A 37 2.52 -2.50 -3.80
C LYS A 37 3.03 -1.65 -2.63
N VAL A 38 2.21 -0.71 -2.14
CA VAL A 38 2.54 0.13 -0.98
C VAL A 38 2.77 -0.70 0.29
N LEU A 39 1.87 -1.63 0.60
CA LEU A 39 1.95 -2.46 1.80
C LEU A 39 3.15 -3.43 1.81
N ARG A 40 3.77 -3.68 0.65
CA ARG A 40 4.97 -4.51 0.49
C ARG A 40 6.26 -3.69 0.36
N ASP A 41 6.18 -2.37 0.26
CA ASP A 41 7.34 -1.50 0.13
C ASP A 41 8.09 -1.37 1.47
N LYS A 42 9.42 -1.52 1.44
CA LYS A 42 10.23 -1.48 2.66
C LYS A 42 10.12 -0.14 3.40
N ARG A 43 10.09 0.97 2.68
CA ARG A 43 9.98 2.31 3.28
C ARG A 43 8.65 2.45 4.01
N PHE A 44 7.57 1.93 3.41
CA PHE A 44 6.29 1.84 4.09
C PHE A 44 6.33 0.91 5.31
N LEU A 45 6.98 -0.26 5.22
CA LEU A 45 7.12 -1.18 6.36
C LEU A 45 7.94 -0.59 7.52
N GLU A 46 8.97 0.20 7.23
CA GLU A 46 9.84 0.86 8.21
C GLU A 46 9.25 2.16 8.76
N GLY A 47 8.23 2.71 8.09
CA GLY A 47 7.62 3.99 8.47
C GLY A 47 8.32 5.22 7.90
N ASP A 48 9.24 5.03 6.95
CA ASP A 48 10.03 6.07 6.31
C ASP A 48 9.34 6.58 5.03
N PHE A 49 8.26 7.36 5.17
CA PHE A 49 7.53 7.91 4.03
C PHE A 49 6.96 9.29 4.33
N ASP A 50 6.83 10.10 3.28
CA ASP A 50 6.28 11.45 3.33
C ASP A 50 5.08 11.62 2.40
N THR A 51 4.58 12.85 2.26
CA THR A 51 3.43 13.17 1.42
C THR A 51 3.66 12.91 -0.07
N HIS A 52 4.91 12.77 -0.50
CA HIS A 52 5.25 12.48 -1.89
C HIS A 52 5.49 10.99 -2.16
N PHE A 53 5.37 10.15 -1.13
CA PHE A 53 5.61 8.71 -1.26
C PHE A 53 4.76 8.08 -2.36
N CYS A 54 3.48 8.45 -2.49
CA CYS A 54 2.59 7.94 -3.53
C CYS A 54 3.09 8.25 -4.95
N ASP A 55 3.64 9.44 -5.18
CA ASP A 55 4.19 9.85 -6.47
C ASP A 55 5.43 9.03 -6.82
N SER A 56 6.29 8.78 -5.81
CA SER A 56 7.47 7.91 -5.93
C SER A 56 7.12 6.46 -6.28
N MET A 57 5.93 6.00 -5.89
CA MET A 57 5.46 4.65 -6.18
C MET A 57 4.87 4.51 -7.58
N ASN A 58 4.40 5.61 -8.17
CA ASN A 58 3.73 5.63 -9.47
C ASN A 58 4.63 6.05 -10.64
N SER A 59 5.74 6.76 -10.37
CA SER A 59 6.64 7.27 -11.40
C SER A 59 7.97 6.52 -11.43
N ARG A 60 8.50 6.29 -12.65
CA ARG A 60 9.89 5.83 -12.85
C ARG A 60 10.93 6.94 -12.60
N ASP A 61 10.48 8.20 -12.57
CA ASP A 61 11.35 9.40 -12.58
C ASP A 61 11.05 10.37 -11.43
N TYR A 62 10.44 9.90 -10.32
CA TYR A 62 10.23 10.76 -9.15
C TYR A 62 11.56 11.07 -8.47
N ILE A 63 12.09 12.26 -8.74
CA ILE A 63 13.21 12.86 -8.01
C ILE A 63 12.60 13.74 -6.94
N ARG A 64 12.84 13.41 -5.66
CA ARG A 64 12.39 14.22 -4.53
C ARG A 64 12.95 15.65 -4.70
N PRO A 65 12.10 16.68 -4.89
CA PRO A 65 12.58 18.06 -4.84
C PRO A 65 13.03 18.35 -3.40
N GLY A 66 14.21 18.98 -3.28
CA GLY A 66 14.80 19.36 -2.00
C GLY A 66 14.06 20.49 -1.30
#